data_AF-A0A8D8IB05-F1
#
_entry.id   AF-A0A8D8IB05-F1
#
_cell.length_a   1.000
_cell.length_b   1.000
_cell.length_c   1.000
_cell.angle_alpha   90.00
_cell.angle_beta   90.00
_cell.angle_gamma   90.00
#
_symmetry.space_group_name_H-M   'P 1'
#
loop_
_entity.id
_entity.type
_entity.pdbx_description
1 polymer ?
#
loop_
_entity_poly.entity_id
_entity_poly.type
_entity_poly.pdbx_seq_one_letter_code
_entity_poly.pdbx_strand_id
1 'polypeptide(L)'
;ASMRHPVDLFFMNVIPVQPPLVRPVRRVEGQEILEHPQTTILRNILMANAVLRSILVMSTKDDEALGAMDVEMKKVYESAKGGTGLEKLYLAWIDLQNFVDQSLDINMSQEKQKGRGCGLKQI
;
A
#
# COMPACT_ATOMS: atom_id res chain seq x y z
N ALA A 1 6.72 -29.48 14.67
CA ALA A 1 7.79 -28.56 14.23
C ALA A 1 7.90 -27.42 15.23
N SER A 2 9.08 -27.18 15.81
CA SER A 2 9.31 -26.00 16.68
C SER A 2 9.50 -24.78 15.78
N MET A 3 8.62 -23.78 15.90
CA MET A 3 8.72 -22.53 15.15
C MET A 3 9.72 -21.62 15.87
N ARG A 4 10.84 -21.30 15.22
CA ARG A 4 11.97 -20.55 15.81
C ARG A 4 11.55 -19.15 16.32
N HIS A 5 10.56 -18.55 15.67
CA HIS A 5 10.00 -17.25 16.01
C HIS A 5 8.46 -17.32 15.90
N PRO A 6 7.76 -17.75 16.96
CA PRO A 6 6.32 -18.00 16.89
C PRO A 6 5.49 -16.72 16.70
N VAL A 7 6.05 -15.56 17.01
CA VAL A 7 5.39 -14.25 16.87
C VAL A 7 5.38 -13.74 15.44
N ASP A 8 6.25 -14.23 14.56
CA ASP A 8 6.32 -13.81 13.16
C ASP A 8 5.01 -14.10 12.41
N LEU A 9 4.22 -15.06 12.91
CA LEU A 9 2.88 -15.37 12.39
C LEU A 9 1.91 -14.17 12.45
N PHE A 10 2.12 -13.22 13.36
CA PHE A 10 1.27 -12.04 13.49
C PHE A 10 1.62 -10.92 12.50
N PHE A 11 2.73 -11.03 11.78
CA PHE A 11 3.24 -9.99 10.89
C PHE A 11 3.25 -10.47 9.43
N MET A 12 2.76 -9.62 8.54
CA MET A 12 2.78 -9.90 7.11
C MET A 12 4.03 -9.29 6.48
N ASN A 13 4.99 -10.15 6.12
CA ASN A 13 6.14 -9.74 5.29
C ASN A 13 5.79 -9.64 3.80
N VAL A 14 4.74 -10.34 3.38
CA VAL A 14 4.25 -10.39 2.00
C VAL A 14 2.74 -10.42 1.99
N ILE A 15 2.14 -9.87 0.93
CA ILE A 15 0.68 -9.87 0.74
C ILE A 15 0.36 -10.78 -0.45
N PRO A 16 -0.38 -11.88 -0.24
CA PRO A 16 -0.77 -12.75 -1.33
C PRO A 16 -1.79 -12.05 -2.23
N VAL A 17 -1.55 -12.09 -3.54
CA VAL A 17 -2.42 -11.48 -4.54
C VAL A 17 -3.34 -12.54 -5.14
N GLN A 18 -4.64 -12.29 -5.13
CA GLN A 18 -5.59 -13.22 -5.73
C GLN A 18 -5.50 -13.16 -7.26
N PRO A 19 -5.64 -14.31 -7.96
CA PRO A 19 -5.62 -14.35 -9.42
C PRO A 19 -6.67 -13.42 -10.06
N PRO A 20 -6.44 -12.90 -11.28
CA PRO A 20 -7.39 -12.03 -11.96
C PRO A 20 -8.79 -12.63 -12.15
N LEU A 21 -8.88 -13.97 -12.24
CA LEU A 21 -10.15 -14.70 -12.37
C LEU A 21 -11.12 -14.39 -11.22
N VAL A 22 -10.61 -14.18 -10.01
CA VAL A 22 -11.43 -13.88 -8.81
C VAL A 22 -11.53 -12.38 -8.52
N ARG A 23 -10.95 -11.52 -9.38
CA ARG A 23 -11.07 -10.06 -9.34
C ARG A 23 -11.48 -9.51 -10.72
N PRO A 24 -12.60 -9.99 -11.30
CA PRO A 24 -12.98 -9.65 -12.66
C PRO A 24 -13.42 -8.20 -12.77
N VAL A 25 -13.09 -7.60 -13.91
CA VAL A 25 -13.55 -6.26 -14.28
C VAL A 25 -15.02 -6.33 -14.68
N ARG A 26 -15.84 -5.37 -14.23
CA ARG A 26 -17.25 -5.27 -14.61
C ARG A 26 -17.40 -4.27 -15.76
N ARG A 27 -18.11 -4.67 -16.81
CA ARG A 27 -18.52 -3.78 -17.90
C ARG A 27 -20.03 -3.59 -17.81
N VAL A 28 -20.48 -2.35 -17.63
CA VAL A 28 -21.90 -2.01 -17.70
C VAL A 28 -22.14 -1.47 -19.11
N GLU A 29 -23.18 -1.98 -19.77
CA GLU A 29 -23.48 -1.64 -21.17
C GLU A 29 -23.69 -0.13 -21.32
N GLY A 30 -22.93 0.51 -22.22
CA GLY A 30 -22.95 1.96 -22.43
C GLY A 30 -22.26 2.81 -21.34
N GLN A 31 -21.57 2.18 -20.39
CA GLN A 31 -20.84 2.86 -19.30
C GLN A 31 -19.36 2.47 -19.24
N GLU A 32 -18.62 3.17 -18.38
CA GLU A 32 -17.20 2.96 -18.12
C GLU A 32 -16.90 1.57 -17.54
N ILE A 33 -15.67 1.12 -17.81
CA ILE A 33 -15.11 -0.11 -17.27
C ILE A 33 -14.89 0.07 -15.76
N LEU A 34 -15.62 -0.71 -14.94
CA LEU A 34 -15.50 -0.65 -13.49
C LEU A 34 -14.52 -1.70 -12.97
N GLU A 35 -13.43 -1.24 -12.37
CA GLU A 35 -12.40 -2.07 -11.77
C GLU A 35 -12.92 -2.80 -10.53
N HIS A 36 -12.42 -4.03 -10.30
CA HIS A 36 -12.79 -4.79 -9.11
C HIS A 36 -12.24 -4.12 -7.83
N PRO A 37 -13.02 -4.02 -6.74
CA PRO A 37 -12.59 -3.31 -5.55
C PRO A 37 -11.28 -3.83 -4.92
N GLN A 38 -11.07 -5.15 -4.91
CA GLN A 38 -9.79 -5.73 -4.46
C GLN A 38 -8.60 -5.30 -5.32
N THR A 39 -8.80 -5.08 -6.63
CA THR A 39 -7.73 -4.57 -7.51
C THR A 39 -7.36 -3.15 -7.14
N THR A 40 -8.36 -2.30 -6.84
CA THR A 40 -8.15 -0.95 -6.33
C THR A 40 -7.35 -0.95 -5.02
N ILE A 41 -7.70 -1.82 -4.07
CA ILE A 41 -6.99 -1.92 -2.79
C ILE A 41 -5.53 -2.35 -3.01
N LEU A 42 -5.30 -3.40 -3.81
CA LEU A 42 -3.94 -3.88 -4.11
C LEU A 42 -3.10 -2.81 -4.83
N ARG A 43 -3.70 -2.02 -5.73
CA ARG A 43 -3.03 -0.87 -6.34
C ARG A 43 -2.64 0.16 -5.30
N ASN A 44 -3.53 0.50 -4.37
CA ASN A 44 -3.24 1.48 -3.32
C ASN A 44 -2.09 1.01 -2.40
N ILE A 45 -2.09 -0.27 -2.02
CA ILE A 45 -0.97 -0.90 -1.28
C ILE A 45 0.34 -0.74 -2.05
N LEU A 46 0.34 -1.05 -3.34
CA LEU A 46 1.53 -0.96 -4.18
C LEU A 46 2.06 0.47 -4.24
N MET A 47 1.18 1.46 -4.43
CA MET A 47 1.55 2.88 -4.48
C MET A 47 2.09 3.37 -3.13
N ALA A 48 1.42 3.02 -2.03
CA ALA A 48 1.88 3.39 -0.68
C ALA A 48 3.25 2.77 -0.36
N ASN A 49 3.47 1.51 -0.73
CA ASN A 49 4.77 0.84 -0.55
C ASN A 49 5.88 1.51 -1.38
N ALA A 50 5.57 1.97 -2.61
CA ALA A 50 6.54 2.70 -3.44
C ALA A 50 6.92 4.06 -2.81
N VAL A 51 5.96 4.79 -2.23
CA VAL A 51 6.22 6.03 -1.50
C VAL A 51 7.10 5.77 -0.29
N LEU A 52 6.75 4.78 0.55
CA LEU A 52 7.51 4.41 1.73
C LEU A 52 8.96 4.03 1.39
N ARG A 53 9.15 3.23 0.33
CA ARG A 53 10.48 2.85 -0.17
C ARG A 53 11.29 4.06 -0.61
N SER A 54 10.66 5.02 -1.29
CA SER A 54 11.33 6.25 -1.71
C SER A 54 11.81 7.05 -0.50
N ILE A 55 10.97 7.16 0.53
CA ILE A 55 11.33 7.84 1.78
C ILE A 55 12.50 7.15 2.49
N LEU A 56 12.47 5.82 2.62
CA LEU A 56 13.55 5.06 3.24
C LEU A 56 14.88 5.23 2.51
N VAL A 57 14.87 5.15 1.17
CA VAL A 57 16.09 5.33 0.37
C VAL A 57 16.66 6.74 0.55
N MET A 58 15.82 7.78 0.52
CA MET A 58 16.27 9.16 0.74
C MET A 58 16.75 9.42 2.17
N SER A 59 16.26 8.65 3.15
CA SER A 59 16.62 8.83 4.56
C SER A 59 17.88 8.06 4.97
N THR A 60 18.35 7.12 4.14
CA THR A 60 19.46 6.19 4.47
C THR A 60 20.71 6.37 3.62
N LYS A 61 20.66 7.15 2.54
CA LYS A 61 21.81 7.39 1.67
C LYS A 61 22.56 8.68 2.04
N ASP A 62 23.88 8.58 2.16
CA ASP A 62 24.79 9.71 1.95
C ASP A 62 24.79 10.07 0.45
N ASP A 63 24.90 11.37 0.13
CA ASP A 63 24.67 11.99 -1.18
C ASP A 63 25.44 11.36 -2.38
N GLU A 64 26.47 10.55 -2.14
CA GLU A 64 27.38 10.02 -3.19
C GLU A 64 26.83 8.81 -3.99
N ALA A 65 25.70 8.20 -3.60
CA ALA A 65 25.21 6.95 -4.19
C ALA A 65 23.98 7.10 -5.12
N LEU A 66 23.82 8.25 -5.79
CA LEU A 66 22.58 8.63 -6.48
C LEU A 66 22.77 8.81 -7.99
N GLY A 67 22.22 7.85 -8.76
CA GLY A 67 22.07 7.93 -10.22
C GLY A 67 20.68 8.41 -10.66
N ALA A 68 20.30 8.22 -11.92
CA ALA A 68 19.06 8.73 -12.53
C ALA A 68 17.73 8.35 -11.84
N MET A 69 17.72 7.29 -11.03
CA MET A 69 16.54 6.86 -10.24
C MET A 69 16.20 7.85 -9.10
N ASP A 70 17.09 8.80 -8.83
CA ASP A 70 17.00 9.76 -7.72
C ASP A 70 15.98 10.88 -7.97
N VAL A 71 15.86 11.39 -9.19
CA VAL A 71 15.01 12.57 -9.46
C VAL A 71 13.54 12.28 -9.20
N GLU A 72 13.06 11.11 -9.59
CA GLU A 72 11.67 10.71 -9.37
C GLU A 72 11.41 10.37 -7.90
N MET A 73 12.33 9.64 -7.24
CA MET A 73 12.23 9.34 -5.80
C MET A 73 12.29 10.61 -4.94
N LYS A 74 13.12 11.58 -5.32
CA LYS A 74 13.22 12.88 -4.66
C LYS A 74 11.91 13.66 -4.78
N LYS A 75 11.29 13.69 -5.96
CA LYS A 75 9.96 14.30 -6.14
C LYS A 75 8.91 13.62 -5.25
N VAL A 76 8.92 12.29 -5.18
CA VAL A 76 8.02 11.54 -4.30
C VAL A 76 8.26 11.90 -2.83
N TYR A 77 9.52 11.94 -2.40
CA TYR A 77 9.91 12.31 -1.03
C TYR A 77 9.47 13.74 -0.68
N GLU A 78 9.72 14.70 -1.57
CA GLU A 78 9.30 16.10 -1.40
C GLU A 78 7.78 16.22 -1.30
N SER A 79 7.04 15.49 -2.15
CA SER A 79 5.57 15.47 -2.14
C SER A 79 4.91 14.71 -0.99
N ALA A 80 5.67 13.87 -0.27
CA ALA A 80 5.15 13.07 0.83
C ALA A 80 4.68 13.94 2.01
N LYS A 81 3.61 13.54 2.71
CA LYS A 81 3.07 14.25 3.88
C LYS A 81 4.10 14.29 5.02
N GLY A 82 4.18 15.40 5.75
CA GLY A 82 5.08 15.59 6.89
C GLY A 82 6.25 16.54 6.58
N GLY A 83 6.72 17.24 7.60
CA GLY A 83 7.78 18.25 7.50
C GLY A 83 9.20 17.69 7.68
N THR A 84 9.34 16.58 8.40
CA THR A 84 10.64 15.91 8.62
C THR A 84 10.68 14.53 7.97
N GLY A 85 11.87 13.99 7.70
CA GLY A 85 12.01 12.64 7.12
C GLY A 85 11.39 11.55 8.00
N LEU A 86 11.52 11.67 9.32
CA LEU A 86 10.89 10.75 10.29
C LEU A 86 9.36 10.86 10.29
N GLU A 87 8.83 12.09 10.22
CA GLU A 87 7.39 12.31 10.14
C GLU A 87 6.81 11.76 8.83
N LYS A 88 7.52 11.99 7.70
CA LYS A 88 7.17 11.39 6.40
C LYS A 88 7.14 9.87 6.47
N LEU A 89 8.16 9.27 7.09
CA LEU A 89 8.24 7.83 7.28
C LEU A 89 7.05 7.29 8.09
N TYR A 90 6.74 7.94 9.22
CA TYR A 90 5.64 7.55 10.10
C TYR A 90 4.28 7.64 9.39
N LEU A 91 4.00 8.75 8.72
CA LEU A 91 2.73 8.95 8.01
C LEU A 91 2.58 7.98 6.83
N ALA A 92 3.65 7.76 6.06
CA ALA A 92 3.65 6.79 4.97
C ALA A 92 3.46 5.35 5.47
N TRP A 93 4.02 5.00 6.62
CA TRP A 93 3.82 3.71 7.26
C TRP A 93 2.36 3.50 7.68
N ILE A 94 1.73 4.50 8.30
CA ILE A 94 0.30 4.46 8.65
C ILE A 94 -0.56 4.30 7.39
N ASP A 95 -0.29 5.09 6.34
CA ASP A 95 -1.04 5.00 5.08
C ASP A 95 -0.93 3.60 4.48
N LEU A 96 0.27 2.99 4.47
CA LEU A 96 0.45 1.61 4.02
C LEU A 96 -0.34 0.61 4.88
N GLN A 97 -0.21 0.68 6.21
CA GLN A 97 -0.91 -0.22 7.13
C GLN A 97 -2.44 -0.13 6.95
N ASN A 98 -2.98 1.09 6.80
CA ASN A 98 -4.40 1.28 6.54
C ASN A 98 -4.87 0.57 5.27
N PHE A 99 -4.11 0.61 4.17
CA PHE A 99 -4.47 -0.11 2.95
C PHE A 99 -4.35 -1.63 3.09
N VAL A 100 -3.36 -2.11 3.85
CA VAL A 100 -3.23 -3.54 4.18
C VAL A 100 -4.42 -4.00 5.02
N ASP A 101 -4.82 -3.23 6.02
CA ASP A 101 -6.00 -3.53 6.85
C ASP A 101 -7.27 -3.57 6.00
N GLN A 102 -7.45 -2.61 5.08
CA GLN A 102 -8.59 -2.60 4.14
C GLN A 102 -8.65 -3.84 3.24
N SER A 103 -7.51 -4.47 2.94
CA SER A 103 -7.49 -5.71 2.15
C SER A 103 -8.15 -6.88 2.88
N LEU A 104 -8.08 -6.88 4.21
CA LEU A 104 -8.67 -7.89 5.07
C LEU A 104 -10.08 -7.49 5.53
N ASP A 105 -10.21 -6.29 6.08
CA ASP A 105 -11.46 -5.75 6.63
C ASP A 105 -11.54 -4.23 6.40
N ILE A 106 -12.47 -3.81 5.54
CA ILE A 106 -12.64 -2.39 5.21
C ILE A 106 -13.08 -1.53 6.42
N ASN A 107 -13.66 -2.14 7.46
CA ASN A 107 -14.08 -1.44 8.67
C ASN A 107 -12.94 -1.17 9.66
N MET A 108 -11.77 -1.77 9.45
CA MET A 108 -10.58 -1.53 10.29
C MET A 108 -9.88 -0.21 9.97
N SER A 109 -10.14 0.35 8.77
CA SER A 109 -9.65 1.66 8.37
C SER A 109 -10.25 2.76 9.24
N GLN A 110 -9.40 3.60 9.84
CA GLN A 110 -9.85 4.76 10.63
C GLN A 110 -10.67 5.76 9.79
N GLU A 111 -10.38 5.83 8.49
CA GLU A 111 -11.15 6.60 7.53
C GLU A 111 -12.38 5.77 7.14
N LYS A 112 -13.58 6.19 7.55
CA LYS A 112 -14.86 5.64 7.04
C LYS A 112 -15.03 6.05 5.57
N GLN A 113 -14.22 5.49 4.68
CA GLN A 113 -14.42 5.60 3.24
C GLN A 113 -15.76 4.95 2.93
N LYS A 114 -16.78 5.78 2.65
CA LYS A 114 -18.09 5.37 2.10
C LYS A 114 -17.99 4.82 0.67
N GLY A 115 -16.82 4.27 0.30
CA GLY A 115 -16.53 3.73 -1.02
C GLY A 115 -16.93 2.25 -1.08
N ARG A 116 -17.37 1.82 -2.27
CA ARG A 116 -17.67 0.43 -2.67
C ARG A 116 -16.43 -0.50 -2.62
N GLY A 117 -15.67 -0.48 -1.53
CA GLY A 117 -14.61 -1.46 -1.28
C GLY A 117 -15.18 -2.73 -0.65
N CYS A 118 -14.58 -3.88 -0.96
CA CYS A 118 -14.82 -5.12 -0.21
C CYS A 118 -13.46 -5.68 0.24
N GLY A 119 -13.26 -5.75 1.55
CA GLY A 119 -12.18 -6.56 2.13
C GLY A 119 -12.53 -8.04 2.04
N LEU A 120 -11.53 -8.90 2.19
CA LEU A 120 -11.72 -10.36 2.13
C LEU A 120 -12.73 -10.87 3.16
N LYS A 121 -12.85 -10.23 4.32
CA LYS A 121 -13.83 -10.58 5.36
C LYS A 121 -15.28 -10.31 4.94
N GLN A 122 -15.53 -9.37 4.02
CA GLN A 122 -16.87 -8.96 3.58
C GLN A 122 -17.42 -9.78 2.41
N ILE A 123 -16.64 -10.70 1.86
CA ILE A 123 -16.99 -11.56 0.72
C ILE A 123 -17.30 -12.95 1.23
#